data_AF-A0A1B6MM01-F1
#
_entry.id   AF-A0A1B6MM01-F1
#
_cell.length_a   1.000
_cell.length_b   1.000
_cell.length_c   1.000
_cell.angle_alpha   90.00
_cell.angle_beta   90.00
_cell.angle_gamma   90.00
#
_symmetry.space_group_name_H-M   'P 1'
#
loop_
_entity.id
_entity.type
_entity.pdbx_description
1 polymer ?
#
loop_
_entity_poly.entity_id
_entity_poly.type
_entity_poly.pdbx_seq_one_letter_code
_entity_poly.pdbx_strand_id
1 'polypeptide(L)'
;MALKIDFLSKEELIYELWFRGVDATNDEKVDNLRKRLRQVIGLKVSTNVSNLSNKLTGNEEFRQCVAAYEVMVSRVEKAISDNKNLEILRCQSKINHWVQRLSILGNLFKMSAEMKAKVEKITEGFQELDNMTREVNLDGELCEEIERQLSESNMELEGEENDAVKVVKPRSASCVGNEVGVPGTRALSFNKLPNPLERYFRMFSITDGLRVNDLLNFLKVVIKMKVETSCSDEEILQICVSFCQGPLLARILEMKNSGCNVDMVHKHLLTTFVPFSHREKLKFERVYRPQRYNEGFSGYVLDIKEWVSLLAISLSEQEVVELIKTGLNPETRNKMVFMGNPSTFKELDEICIKYQNVDYADYLRKGQQGVVNRAPRLNVNYVNLENKRTVICFKCRKPGHYANECNAQLPSGYKDSGKVKQDLPPRFANTPKNL
;
A
#
# COMPACT_ATOMS: atom_id res chain seq x y z
N MET A 1 6.74 -23.40 23.01
CA MET A 1 6.50 -21.95 23.02
C MET A 1 5.52 -21.63 21.91
N ALA A 2 4.54 -20.75 22.14
CA ALA A 2 3.61 -20.35 21.08
C ALA A 2 4.36 -19.55 20.01
N LEU A 3 4.15 -19.89 18.73
CA LEU A 3 4.78 -19.19 17.61
C LEU A 3 4.16 -17.80 17.48
N LYS A 4 4.98 -16.74 17.59
CA LYS A 4 4.53 -15.36 17.46
C LYS A 4 4.62 -14.92 15.99
N ILE A 5 3.54 -15.15 15.26
CA ILE A 5 3.45 -14.99 13.79
C ILE A 5 3.80 -13.55 13.34
N ASP A 6 3.42 -12.56 14.14
CA ASP A 6 3.58 -11.13 13.82
C ASP A 6 5.04 -10.67 13.74
N PHE A 7 5.95 -11.40 14.40
CA PHE A 7 7.38 -11.09 14.40
C PHE A 7 8.16 -11.80 13.30
N LEU A 8 7.52 -12.72 12.58
CA LEU A 8 8.15 -13.46 11.49
C LEU A 8 8.23 -12.60 10.22
N SER A 9 9.38 -12.68 9.56
CA SER A 9 9.62 -12.18 8.22
C SER A 9 8.99 -13.10 7.17
N LYS A 10 8.95 -12.63 5.92
CA LYS A 10 8.38 -13.38 4.79
C LYS A 10 8.98 -14.78 4.63
N GLU A 11 10.29 -14.90 4.70
CA GLU A 11 11.00 -16.17 4.55
C GLU A 11 10.68 -17.13 5.71
N GLU A 12 10.60 -16.60 6.93
CA GLU A 12 10.24 -17.37 8.13
C GLU A 12 8.77 -17.85 8.07
N LEU A 13 7.86 -17.03 7.55
CA LEU A 13 6.46 -17.41 7.32
C LEU A 13 6.33 -18.53 6.28
N ILE A 14 7.09 -18.44 5.18
CA ILE A 14 7.12 -19.47 4.14
C ILE A 14 7.66 -20.78 4.71
N TYR A 15 8.75 -20.71 5.49
CA TYR A 15 9.32 -21.88 6.17
C TYR A 15 8.28 -22.56 7.07
N GLU A 16 7.59 -21.80 7.92
CA GLU A 16 6.59 -22.35 8.85
C GLU A 16 5.36 -22.95 8.12
N LEU A 17 4.98 -22.40 6.98
CA LEU A 17 3.94 -22.97 6.12
C LEU A 17 4.39 -24.30 5.49
N TRP A 18 5.61 -24.35 4.92
CA TRP A 18 6.17 -25.58 4.40
C TRP A 18 6.31 -26.64 5.49
N PHE A 19 6.71 -26.27 6.70
CA PHE A 19 6.84 -27.19 7.83
C PHE A 19 5.50 -27.85 8.22
N ARG A 20 4.37 -27.18 7.94
CA ARG A 20 3.00 -27.69 8.13
C ARG A 20 2.39 -28.29 6.85
N GLY A 21 3.19 -28.47 5.80
CA GLY A 21 2.76 -29.12 4.56
C GLY A 21 1.92 -28.23 3.65
N VAL A 22 2.02 -26.91 3.82
CA VAL A 22 1.28 -25.93 3.02
C VAL A 22 2.25 -25.26 2.05
N ASP A 23 1.97 -25.38 0.76
CA ASP A 23 2.78 -24.72 -0.28
C ASP A 23 2.66 -23.20 -0.17
N ALA A 24 3.80 -22.54 -0.13
CA ALA A 24 3.93 -21.08 -0.12
C ALA A 24 5.04 -20.66 -1.09
N THR A 25 4.85 -19.51 -1.73
CA THR A 25 5.78 -18.98 -2.74
C THR A 25 6.32 -17.60 -2.36
N ASN A 26 7.49 -17.25 -2.90
CA ASN A 26 8.11 -15.95 -2.68
C ASN A 26 7.34 -14.79 -3.34
N ASP A 27 6.32 -15.04 -4.16
CA ASP A 27 5.51 -13.99 -4.77
C ASP A 27 4.33 -13.57 -3.88
N GLU A 28 3.99 -14.35 -2.86
CA GLU A 28 2.89 -14.04 -1.95
C GLU A 28 3.20 -12.83 -1.05
N LYS A 29 2.17 -12.01 -0.79
CA LYS A 29 2.26 -10.91 0.18
C LYS A 29 2.39 -11.47 1.60
N VAL A 30 3.08 -10.72 2.47
CA VAL A 30 3.28 -11.08 3.88
C VAL A 30 1.95 -11.28 4.61
N ASP A 31 0.97 -10.41 4.35
CA ASP A 31 -0.34 -10.46 5.02
C ASP A 31 -1.11 -11.74 4.67
N ASN A 32 -1.05 -12.17 3.41
CA ASN A 32 -1.62 -13.44 2.97
C ASN A 32 -0.92 -14.65 3.62
N LEU A 33 0.41 -14.61 3.74
CA LEU A 33 1.18 -15.66 4.40
C LEU A 33 0.84 -15.76 5.89
N ARG A 34 0.74 -14.62 6.59
CA ARG A 34 0.34 -14.56 8.01
C ARG A 34 -1.07 -15.10 8.21
N LYS A 35 -2.02 -14.65 7.39
CA LYS A 35 -3.41 -15.11 7.42
C LYS A 35 -3.52 -16.63 7.22
N ARG A 36 -2.82 -17.17 6.21
CA ARG A 36 -2.77 -18.62 5.97
C ARG A 36 -2.14 -19.36 7.15
N LEU A 37 -1.03 -18.87 7.69
CA LEU A 37 -0.36 -19.51 8.82
C LEU A 37 -1.25 -19.52 10.07
N ARG A 38 -1.96 -18.43 10.37
CA ARG A 38 -2.96 -18.36 11.45
C ARG A 38 -4.08 -19.37 11.26
N GLN A 39 -4.62 -19.50 10.05
CA GLN A 39 -5.65 -20.50 9.74
C GLN A 39 -5.16 -21.92 9.99
N VAL A 40 -3.96 -22.24 9.51
CA VAL A 40 -3.33 -23.57 9.65
C VAL A 40 -3.08 -23.89 11.13
N ILE A 41 -2.61 -22.91 11.91
CA ILE A 41 -2.43 -23.05 13.37
C ILE A 41 -3.78 -23.22 14.07
N GLY A 42 -4.81 -22.46 13.68
CA GLY A 42 -6.17 -22.59 14.23
C GLY A 42 -6.80 -23.95 13.96
N LEU A 43 -6.48 -24.56 12.82
CA LEU A 43 -6.86 -25.94 12.47
C LEU A 43 -6.01 -27.01 13.18
N LYS A 44 -5.04 -26.60 14.00
CA LYS A 44 -4.12 -27.49 14.74
C LYS A 44 -3.37 -28.48 13.85
N VAL A 45 -3.02 -28.06 12.63
CA VAL A 45 -2.22 -28.89 11.71
C VAL A 45 -0.85 -29.15 12.35
N SER A 46 -0.48 -30.42 12.47
CA SER A 46 0.78 -30.82 13.07
C SER A 46 1.97 -30.43 12.19
N THR A 47 3.08 -30.08 12.83
CA THR A 47 4.35 -29.85 12.14
C THR A 47 4.99 -31.19 11.82
N ASN A 48 5.46 -31.36 10.57
CA ASN A 48 6.15 -32.58 10.17
C ASN A 48 7.42 -32.26 9.39
N VAL A 49 8.52 -32.82 9.89
CA VAL A 49 9.88 -32.71 9.35
C VAL A 49 9.91 -33.25 7.91
N SER A 50 9.12 -34.27 7.57
CA SER A 50 9.07 -34.81 6.20
C SER A 50 8.61 -33.80 5.14
N ASN A 51 7.81 -32.79 5.51
CA ASN A 51 7.29 -31.80 4.58
C ASN A 51 8.39 -30.89 4.00
N LEU A 52 9.53 -30.76 4.70
CA LEU A 52 10.65 -29.92 4.30
C LEU A 52 11.63 -30.62 3.35
N SER A 53 11.58 -31.95 3.26
CA SER A 53 12.58 -32.79 2.57
C SER A 53 12.79 -32.49 1.09
N ASN A 54 11.76 -31.96 0.40
CA ASN A 54 11.82 -31.60 -1.01
C ASN A 54 11.91 -30.09 -1.27
N LYS A 55 11.87 -29.27 -0.20
CA LYS A 55 11.83 -27.81 -0.27
C LYS A 55 13.15 -27.16 0.15
N LEU A 56 13.93 -27.83 1.00
CA LEU A 56 15.17 -27.32 1.56
C LEU A 56 16.33 -28.29 1.35
N THR A 57 17.52 -27.74 1.17
CA THR A 57 18.77 -28.51 1.22
C THR A 57 19.51 -28.15 2.50
N GLY A 58 20.07 -29.14 3.21
CA GLY A 58 20.68 -28.89 4.52
C GLY A 58 21.85 -27.89 4.50
N ASN A 59 22.60 -27.83 3.39
CA ASN A 59 23.68 -26.86 3.23
C ASN A 59 23.15 -25.43 3.05
N GLU A 60 22.06 -25.26 2.31
CA GLU A 60 21.46 -23.95 2.09
C GLU A 60 20.80 -23.44 3.38
N GLU A 61 20.07 -24.31 4.06
CA GLU A 61 19.46 -24.01 5.35
C GLU A 61 20.51 -23.59 6.39
N PHE A 62 21.64 -24.32 6.45
CA PHE A 62 22.74 -23.94 7.33
C PHE A 62 23.33 -22.56 7.01
N ARG A 63 23.54 -22.24 5.71
CA ARG A 63 24.02 -20.92 5.30
C ARG A 63 23.04 -19.82 5.72
N GLN A 64 21.74 -20.06 5.57
CA GLN A 64 20.72 -19.12 6.03
C GLN A 64 20.78 -18.91 7.54
N CYS A 65 20.95 -19.97 8.33
CA CYS A 65 21.11 -19.85 9.78
C CYS A 65 22.35 -19.05 10.18
N VAL A 66 23.49 -19.25 9.49
CA VAL A 66 24.72 -18.48 9.74
C VAL A 66 24.53 -17.00 9.40
N ALA A 67 23.97 -16.70 8.22
CA ALA A 67 23.69 -15.32 7.83
C ALA A 67 22.68 -14.63 8.79
N ALA A 68 21.66 -15.37 9.23
CA ALA A 68 20.71 -14.88 10.21
C ALA A 68 21.38 -14.60 11.57
N TYR A 69 22.28 -15.48 12.02
CA TYR A 69 23.04 -15.29 13.25
C TYR A 69 23.85 -13.99 13.22
N GLU A 70 24.64 -13.76 12.17
CA GLU A 70 25.45 -12.54 12.01
C GLU A 70 24.59 -11.26 12.07
N VAL A 71 23.44 -11.26 11.40
CA VAL A 71 22.50 -10.15 11.44
C VAL A 71 21.90 -9.98 12.85
N MET A 72 21.56 -11.08 13.52
CA MET A 72 20.94 -11.05 14.83
C MET A 72 21.86 -10.52 15.92
N VAL A 73 23.17 -10.83 15.90
CA VAL A 73 24.15 -10.27 16.84
C VAL A 73 24.07 -8.73 16.84
N SER A 74 24.23 -8.12 15.67
CA SER A 74 24.19 -6.65 15.54
C SER A 74 22.84 -6.03 15.93
N ARG A 75 21.73 -6.75 15.70
CA ARG A 75 20.38 -6.26 16.03
C ARG A 75 20.09 -6.33 17.52
N VAL A 76 20.50 -7.40 18.19
CA VAL A 76 20.33 -7.55 19.63
C VAL A 76 21.10 -6.47 20.36
N GLU A 77 22.39 -6.29 20.05
CA GLU A 77 23.23 -5.26 20.67
C GLU A 77 22.61 -3.86 20.53
N LYS A 78 22.15 -3.52 19.32
CA LYS A 78 21.50 -2.24 19.04
C LYS A 78 20.15 -2.08 19.74
N ALA A 79 19.33 -3.14 19.79
CA ALA A 79 18.02 -3.09 20.44
C ALA A 79 18.16 -2.88 21.96
N ILE A 80 19.17 -3.51 22.56
CA ILE A 80 19.52 -3.34 23.98
C ILE A 80 20.08 -1.93 24.22
N SER A 81 21.01 -1.45 23.38
CA SER A 81 21.57 -0.10 23.55
C SER A 81 20.52 1.00 23.43
N ASP A 82 19.57 0.83 22.52
CA ASP A 82 18.48 1.78 22.28
C ASP A 82 17.32 1.64 23.28
N ASN A 83 17.36 0.63 24.17
CA ASN A 83 16.29 0.26 25.09
C ASN A 83 14.90 0.15 24.42
N LYS A 84 14.86 -0.48 23.23
CA LYS A 84 13.64 -0.63 22.42
C LYS A 84 12.96 -1.95 22.72
N ASN A 85 12.05 -1.95 23.70
CA ASN A 85 11.32 -3.15 24.17
C ASN A 85 10.73 -3.98 23.01
N LEU A 86 10.08 -3.33 22.03
CA LEU A 86 9.51 -4.02 20.88
C LEU A 86 10.56 -4.74 20.02
N GLU A 87 11.72 -4.12 19.79
CA GLU A 87 12.79 -4.74 19.00
C GLU A 87 13.45 -5.89 19.76
N ILE A 88 13.55 -5.80 21.09
CA ILE A 88 14.04 -6.88 21.94
C ILE A 88 13.09 -8.09 21.86
N LEU A 89 11.77 -7.87 21.94
CA LEU A 89 10.76 -8.93 21.78
C LEU A 89 10.81 -9.58 20.39
N ARG A 90 10.96 -8.76 19.33
CA ARG A 90 11.18 -9.26 17.97
C ARG A 90 12.43 -10.12 17.88
N CYS A 91 13.52 -9.70 18.50
CA CYS A 91 14.77 -10.45 18.51
C CYS A 91 14.58 -11.79 19.24
N GLN A 92 13.98 -11.80 20.43
CA GLN A 92 13.67 -13.03 21.17
C GLN A 92 12.85 -14.01 20.35
N SER A 93 11.76 -13.55 19.72
CA SER A 93 10.91 -14.42 18.90
C SER A 93 11.68 -15.03 17.73
N LYS A 94 12.56 -14.25 17.09
CA LYS A 94 13.39 -14.73 15.98
C LYS A 94 14.47 -15.70 16.44
N ILE A 95 15.17 -15.41 17.52
CA ILE A 95 16.19 -16.30 18.09
C ILE A 95 15.58 -17.67 18.36
N ASN A 96 14.42 -17.72 19.04
CA ASN A 96 13.70 -18.96 19.32
C ASN A 96 13.34 -19.72 18.02
N HIS A 97 12.86 -19.02 16.99
CA HIS A 97 12.56 -19.61 15.69
C HIS A 97 13.81 -20.20 15.01
N TRP A 98 14.94 -19.50 15.00
CA TRP A 98 16.19 -19.99 14.39
C TRP A 98 16.81 -21.16 15.16
N VAL A 99 16.75 -21.15 16.50
CA VAL A 99 17.15 -22.30 17.33
C VAL A 99 16.32 -23.54 16.99
N GLN A 100 15.01 -23.37 16.79
CA GLN A 100 14.14 -24.46 16.36
C GLN A 100 14.53 -24.98 14.97
N ARG A 101 14.84 -24.09 14.02
CA ARG A 101 15.32 -24.47 12.66
C ARG A 101 16.63 -25.26 12.72
N LEU A 102 17.59 -24.84 13.54
CA LEU A 102 18.85 -25.57 13.75
C LEU A 102 18.63 -26.96 14.36
N SER A 103 17.70 -27.08 15.31
CA SER A 103 17.30 -28.38 15.86
C SER A 103 16.70 -29.31 14.79
N ILE A 104 15.83 -28.77 13.92
CA ILE A 104 15.25 -29.53 12.80
C ILE A 104 16.33 -29.93 11.80
N LEU A 105 17.27 -29.03 11.49
CA LEU A 105 18.38 -29.28 10.58
C LEU A 105 19.22 -30.49 11.03
N GLY A 106 19.55 -30.55 12.34
CA GLY A 106 20.30 -31.65 12.93
C GLY A 106 19.57 -33.00 12.91
N ASN A 107 18.24 -32.98 12.89
CA ASN A 107 17.39 -34.18 12.89
C ASN A 107 17.04 -34.67 11.47
N LEU A 108 16.83 -33.75 10.51
CA LEU A 108 16.34 -34.09 9.17
C LEU A 108 17.46 -34.56 8.24
N PHE A 109 18.63 -33.93 8.31
CA PHE A 109 19.72 -34.20 7.37
C PHE A 109 20.80 -35.09 8.00
N LYS A 110 21.31 -36.08 7.24
CA LYS A 110 22.52 -36.83 7.63
C LYS A 110 23.73 -35.91 7.50
N MET A 111 24.10 -35.25 8.59
CA MET A 111 25.21 -34.30 8.63
C MET A 111 26.53 -34.99 8.97
N SER A 112 27.63 -34.55 8.34
CA SER A 112 28.98 -34.95 8.73
C SER A 112 29.32 -34.46 10.14
N ALA A 113 30.28 -35.11 10.81
CA ALA A 113 30.70 -34.71 12.15
C ALA A 113 31.17 -33.24 12.20
N GLU A 114 31.89 -32.79 11.17
CA GLU A 114 32.32 -31.39 11.04
C GLU A 114 31.14 -30.42 10.97
N MET A 115 30.10 -30.75 10.20
CA MET A 115 28.93 -29.90 10.03
C MET A 115 28.06 -29.86 11.30
N LYS A 116 27.97 -30.97 12.03
CA LYS A 116 27.30 -31.01 13.35
C LYS A 116 27.98 -30.09 14.35
N ALA A 117 29.31 -30.11 14.42
CA ALA A 117 30.06 -29.20 15.30
C ALA A 117 29.83 -27.72 14.94
N LYS A 118 29.70 -27.40 13.64
CA LYS A 118 29.36 -26.04 13.20
C LYS A 118 27.93 -25.63 13.57
N VAL A 119 26.95 -26.54 13.47
CA VAL A 119 25.56 -26.30 13.91
C VAL A 119 25.50 -26.06 15.41
N GLU A 120 26.21 -26.86 16.20
CA GLU A 120 26.27 -26.75 17.66
C GLU A 120 26.83 -25.38 18.07
N LYS A 121 27.96 -24.96 17.46
CA LYS A 121 28.54 -23.64 17.70
C LYS A 121 27.58 -22.47 17.41
N ILE A 122 26.82 -22.54 16.31
CA ILE A 122 25.84 -21.49 15.98
C ILE A 122 24.64 -21.54 16.94
N THR A 123 24.24 -22.74 17.37
CA THR A 123 23.16 -22.93 18.34
C THR A 123 23.53 -22.33 19.69
N GLU A 124 24.76 -22.56 20.16
CA GLU A 124 25.32 -21.91 21.37
C GLU A 124 25.31 -20.38 21.23
N GLY A 125 25.75 -19.85 20.09
CA GLY A 125 25.72 -18.41 19.83
C GLY A 125 24.30 -17.81 19.90
N PHE A 126 23.29 -18.50 19.37
CA PHE A 126 21.90 -18.05 19.50
C PHE A 126 21.39 -18.12 20.95
N GLN A 127 21.81 -19.13 21.73
CA GLN A 127 21.45 -19.23 23.15
C GLN A 127 22.09 -18.11 23.98
N GLU A 128 23.32 -17.72 23.67
CA GLU A 128 23.97 -16.54 24.27
C GLU A 128 23.17 -15.26 23.99
N LEU A 129 22.76 -15.04 22.73
CA LEU A 129 21.91 -13.90 22.38
C LEU A 129 20.55 -13.93 23.08
N ASP A 130 19.93 -15.10 23.23
CA ASP A 130 18.67 -15.23 23.97
C ASP A 130 18.85 -14.82 25.43
N ASN A 131 19.91 -15.30 26.09
CA ASN A 131 20.25 -14.92 27.46
C ASN A 131 20.46 -13.41 27.59
N MET A 132 21.22 -12.79 26.69
CA MET A 132 21.41 -11.33 26.67
C MET A 132 20.09 -10.57 26.61
N THR A 133 19.14 -11.01 25.79
CA THR A 133 17.83 -10.34 25.70
C THR A 133 16.95 -10.56 26.93
N ARG A 134 17.10 -11.68 27.65
CA ARG A 134 16.33 -11.97 28.87
C ARG A 134 16.83 -11.18 30.07
N GLU A 135 18.13 -10.88 30.13
CA GLU A 135 18.72 -10.08 31.21
C GLU A 135 18.22 -8.63 31.26
N VAL A 136 17.65 -8.11 30.16
CA VAL A 136 17.10 -6.75 30.09
C VAL A 136 15.82 -6.56 30.92
N ASN A 137 15.28 -7.63 31.52
CA ASN A 137 14.17 -7.62 32.48
C ASN A 137 12.99 -6.75 32.03
N LEU A 138 12.44 -7.09 30.87
CA LEU A 138 11.27 -6.43 30.32
C LEU A 138 10.03 -6.67 31.21
N ASP A 139 9.24 -5.63 31.42
CA ASP A 139 7.95 -5.73 32.10
C ASP A 139 7.00 -6.65 31.32
N GLY A 140 6.58 -7.75 31.96
CA GLY A 140 5.76 -8.78 31.32
C GLY A 140 4.41 -8.26 30.82
N GLU A 141 3.76 -7.38 31.59
CA GLU A 141 2.46 -6.80 31.20
C GLU A 141 2.61 -5.90 29.96
N LEU A 142 3.68 -5.10 29.92
CA LEU A 142 3.98 -4.25 28.77
C LEU A 142 4.29 -5.08 27.51
N CYS A 143 4.96 -6.21 27.67
CA CYS A 143 5.27 -7.11 26.56
C CYS A 143 4.00 -7.73 25.96
N GLU A 144 3.09 -8.20 26.81
CA GLU A 144 1.81 -8.74 26.38
C GLU A 144 0.94 -7.68 25.67
N GLU A 145 0.93 -6.45 26.16
CA GLU A 145 0.19 -5.35 25.54
C GLU A 145 0.77 -4.97 24.17
N ILE A 146 2.10 -4.87 24.05
CA ILE A 146 2.77 -4.61 22.75
C ILE A 146 2.46 -5.71 21.74
N GLU A 147 2.47 -6.97 22.19
CA GLU A 147 2.12 -8.12 21.35
C GLU A 147 0.66 -8.09 20.90
N ARG A 148 -0.25 -7.76 21.81
CA ARG A 148 -1.68 -7.62 21.53
C ARG A 148 -1.94 -6.53 20.50
N GLN A 149 -1.36 -5.33 20.70
CA GLN A 149 -1.51 -4.21 19.77
C GLN A 149 -0.99 -4.52 18.37
N LEU A 150 0.15 -5.23 18.27
CA LEU A 150 0.69 -5.63 16.96
C LEU A 150 -0.17 -6.67 16.27
N SER A 151 -0.68 -7.64 17.02
CA SER A 151 -1.58 -8.67 16.49
C SER A 151 -2.88 -8.03 15.99
N GLU A 152 -3.49 -7.14 16.79
CA GLU A 152 -4.70 -6.39 16.42
C GLU A 152 -4.46 -5.55 15.15
N SER A 153 -3.39 -4.76 15.10
CA SER A 153 -3.06 -3.93 13.92
C SER A 153 -2.82 -4.75 12.65
N ASN A 154 -2.14 -5.89 12.75
CA ASN A 154 -1.91 -6.76 11.59
C ASN A 154 -3.20 -7.47 11.15
N MET A 155 -4.08 -7.86 12.10
CA MET A 155 -5.38 -8.46 11.76
C MET A 155 -6.32 -7.47 11.07
N GLU A 156 -6.31 -6.20 11.48
CA GLU A 156 -7.10 -5.15 10.82
C GLU A 156 -6.67 -4.98 9.35
N LEU A 157 -5.37 -4.88 9.09
CA LEU A 157 -4.82 -4.80 7.73
C LEU A 157 -5.19 -6.03 6.86
N GLU A 158 -5.17 -7.23 7.44
CA GLU A 158 -5.60 -8.46 6.77
C GLU A 158 -7.12 -8.49 6.48
N GLY A 159 -7.92 -7.81 7.31
CA GLY A 159 -9.37 -7.68 7.18
C GLY A 159 -9.77 -6.76 6.03
N GLU A 160 -9.13 -5.59 5.92
CA GLU A 160 -9.44 -4.55 4.93
C GLU A 160 -9.23 -5.02 3.47
N GLU A 161 -8.24 -5.87 3.19
CA GLU A 161 -8.04 -6.42 1.84
C GLU A 161 -9.18 -7.35 1.38
N ASN A 162 -9.91 -8.01 2.29
CA ASN A 162 -10.99 -8.93 1.89
C ASN A 162 -12.26 -8.20 1.44
N ASP A 163 -12.51 -7.00 1.96
CA ASP A 163 -13.68 -6.21 1.53
C ASP A 163 -13.44 -5.50 0.19
N ALA A 164 -12.18 -5.29 -0.21
CA ALA A 164 -11.84 -4.75 -1.52
C ALA A 164 -12.05 -5.75 -2.69
N VAL A 165 -12.20 -7.05 -2.43
CA VAL A 165 -12.27 -8.11 -3.47
C VAL A 165 -13.63 -8.84 -3.49
N LYS A 166 -14.72 -8.20 -3.04
CA LYS A 166 -16.08 -8.65 -3.41
C LYS A 166 -16.38 -8.35 -4.88
N VAL A 167 -15.67 -9.03 -5.77
CA VAL A 167 -16.04 -9.21 -7.17
C VAL A 167 -17.39 -9.91 -7.18
N VAL A 168 -18.40 -9.18 -7.67
CA VAL A 168 -19.74 -9.69 -7.96
C VAL A 168 -19.61 -10.87 -8.93
N LYS A 169 -19.63 -12.10 -8.39
CA LYS A 169 -19.90 -13.28 -9.23
C LYS A 169 -21.39 -13.30 -9.54
N PRO A 170 -21.80 -13.42 -10.81
CA PRO A 170 -23.21 -13.59 -11.15
C PRO A 170 -23.70 -14.92 -10.55
N ARG A 171 -24.76 -14.84 -9.74
CA ARG A 171 -25.46 -16.03 -9.21
C ARG A 171 -26.07 -16.79 -10.39
N SER A 172 -25.52 -17.96 -10.70
CA SER A 172 -26.17 -18.97 -11.53
C SER A 172 -27.42 -19.49 -10.80
N ALA A 173 -28.54 -19.47 -11.52
CA ALA A 173 -29.82 -19.99 -11.08
C ALA A 173 -29.84 -21.53 -11.18
N SER A 174 -30.06 -22.20 -10.06
CA SER A 174 -30.49 -23.61 -9.89
C SER A 174 -30.48 -23.90 -8.38
N CYS A 175 -31.44 -24.48 -7.69
CA CYS A 175 -32.60 -25.30 -8.04
C CYS A 175 -33.73 -25.02 -7.04
N VAL A 176 -34.96 -25.13 -7.53
CA VAL A 176 -36.17 -25.27 -6.72
C VAL A 176 -36.21 -26.70 -6.17
N GLY A 177 -36.32 -26.82 -4.84
CA GLY A 177 -36.65 -28.06 -4.15
C GLY A 177 -37.81 -27.79 -3.19
N ASN A 178 -39.01 -28.19 -3.61
CA ASN A 178 -40.17 -28.60 -2.81
C ASN A 178 -39.71 -29.52 -1.65
N GLU A 179 -40.26 -29.61 -0.44
CA GLU A 179 -41.47 -29.23 0.31
C GLU A 179 -41.03 -29.31 1.80
N VAL A 180 -41.67 -28.76 2.84
CA VAL A 180 -43.01 -29.06 3.37
C VAL A 180 -43.35 -27.93 4.36
N GLY A 181 -44.54 -27.35 4.22
CA GLY A 181 -45.00 -26.22 5.01
C GLY A 181 -45.46 -26.60 6.42
N VAL A 182 -44.95 -25.86 7.40
CA VAL A 182 -45.66 -25.62 8.67
C VAL A 182 -46.17 -24.17 8.62
N PRO A 183 -47.50 -23.93 8.64
CA PRO A 183 -48.04 -22.59 8.58
C PRO A 183 -48.08 -21.99 9.99
N GLY A 184 -47.21 -21.03 10.28
CA GLY A 184 -47.35 -20.30 11.54
C GLY A 184 -46.14 -19.49 12.00
N THR A 185 -45.68 -18.55 11.17
CA THR A 185 -45.07 -17.23 11.53
C THR A 185 -44.24 -16.77 10.34
N ARG A 186 -44.78 -15.86 9.52
CA ARG A 186 -43.94 -15.02 8.65
C ARG A 186 -43.26 -13.97 9.53
N ALA A 187 -42.30 -14.40 10.35
CA ALA A 187 -41.30 -13.52 10.90
C ALA A 187 -40.44 -13.08 9.71
N LEU A 188 -40.61 -11.82 9.32
CA LEU A 188 -39.80 -11.14 8.34
C LEU A 188 -38.32 -11.46 8.63
N SER A 189 -37.63 -12.08 7.68
CA SER A 189 -36.26 -12.60 7.77
C SER A 189 -35.17 -11.50 7.81
N PHE A 190 -35.51 -10.32 8.32
CA PHE A 190 -34.60 -9.19 8.53
C PHE A 190 -33.74 -9.33 9.80
N ASN A 191 -34.06 -10.29 10.70
CA ASN A 191 -33.31 -10.54 11.94
C ASN A 191 -31.86 -11.03 11.73
N LYS A 192 -31.39 -11.17 10.48
CA LYS A 192 -29.99 -11.54 10.15
C LYS A 192 -29.21 -10.43 9.44
N LEU A 193 -29.82 -9.27 9.17
CA LEU A 193 -29.07 -8.15 8.63
C LEU A 193 -28.42 -7.39 9.79
N PRO A 194 -27.11 -7.16 9.76
CA PRO A 194 -26.43 -6.38 10.80
C PRO A 194 -27.05 -4.99 10.85
N ASN A 195 -27.16 -4.43 12.06
CA ASN A 195 -27.73 -3.10 12.24
C ASN A 195 -26.87 -2.10 11.43
N PRO A 196 -27.46 -1.29 10.52
CA PRO A 196 -26.71 -0.33 9.71
C PRO A 196 -25.92 0.67 10.55
N LEU A 197 -26.31 0.88 11.82
CA LEU A 197 -25.62 1.76 12.77
C LEU A 197 -24.46 1.11 13.50
N GLU A 198 -24.39 -0.24 13.53
CA GLU A 198 -23.41 -0.97 14.32
C GLU A 198 -21.97 -0.65 13.90
N ARG A 199 -21.76 -0.44 12.59
CA ARG A 199 -20.46 -0.02 12.07
C ARG A 199 -19.99 1.30 12.68
N TYR A 200 -20.88 2.28 12.84
CA TYR A 200 -20.55 3.58 13.42
C TYR A 200 -20.35 3.51 14.92
N PHE A 201 -21.13 2.68 15.62
CA PHE A 201 -20.96 2.47 17.06
C PHE A 201 -19.60 1.90 17.42
N ARG A 202 -19.03 1.03 16.58
CA ARG A 202 -17.67 0.52 16.76
C ARG A 202 -16.59 1.57 16.50
N MET A 203 -16.89 2.62 15.74
CA MET A 203 -15.96 3.72 15.45
C MET A 203 -15.99 4.82 16.51
N PHE A 204 -17.03 4.88 17.34
CA PHE A 204 -17.08 5.84 18.43
C PHE A 204 -16.15 5.43 19.57
N SER A 205 -15.26 6.34 19.95
CA SER A 205 -14.57 6.31 21.24
C SER A 205 -15.25 7.27 22.20
N ILE A 206 -15.28 6.91 23.49
CA ILE A 206 -15.77 7.81 24.53
C ILE A 206 -14.82 9.01 24.60
N THR A 207 -15.34 10.22 24.41
CA THR A 207 -14.53 11.45 24.32
C THR A 207 -15.06 12.56 25.23
N ASP A 208 -14.13 13.33 25.81
CA ASP A 208 -14.41 14.49 26.67
C ASP A 208 -14.37 15.83 25.91
N GLY A 209 -13.94 15.80 24.64
CA GLY A 209 -13.76 16.96 23.77
C GLY A 209 -12.48 17.78 24.02
N LEU A 210 -11.66 17.45 25.02
CA LEU A 210 -10.43 18.21 25.34
C LEU A 210 -9.26 17.81 24.43
N ARG A 211 -9.22 16.53 24.02
CA ARG A 211 -8.27 16.03 23.04
C ARG A 211 -8.79 16.29 21.63
N VAL A 212 -8.12 17.18 20.91
CA VAL A 212 -8.53 17.61 19.55
C VAL A 212 -8.66 16.45 18.57
N ASN A 213 -7.73 15.48 18.59
CA ASN A 213 -7.80 14.33 17.68
C ASN A 213 -9.01 13.44 17.96
N ASP A 214 -9.30 13.18 19.23
CA ASP A 214 -10.44 12.35 19.64
C ASP A 214 -11.76 13.04 19.29
N LEU A 215 -11.83 14.36 19.49
CA LEU A 215 -12.96 15.18 19.05
C LEU A 215 -13.13 15.15 17.53
N LEU A 216 -12.06 15.27 16.75
CA LEU A 216 -12.14 15.23 15.28
C LEU A 216 -12.59 13.86 14.77
N ASN A 217 -12.11 12.77 15.39
CA ASN A 217 -12.57 11.43 15.07
C ASN A 217 -14.05 11.24 15.42
N PHE A 218 -14.48 11.72 16.58
CA PHE A 218 -15.89 11.75 16.98
C PHE A 218 -16.74 12.51 15.95
N LEU A 219 -16.37 13.74 15.60
CA LEU A 219 -17.08 14.56 14.61
C LEU A 219 -17.12 13.90 13.24
N LYS A 220 -16.03 13.24 12.82
CA LYS A 220 -15.97 12.49 11.57
C LYS A 220 -17.00 11.37 11.53
N VAL A 221 -17.18 10.62 12.62
CA VAL A 221 -18.21 9.57 12.71
C VAL A 221 -19.61 10.18 12.67
N VAL A 222 -19.85 11.30 13.37
CA VAL A 222 -21.14 12.00 13.36
C VAL A 222 -21.53 12.47 11.96
N ILE A 223 -20.60 13.11 11.24
CA ILE A 223 -20.85 13.60 9.86
C ILE A 223 -21.13 12.42 8.93
N LYS A 224 -20.36 11.33 9.01
CA LYS A 224 -20.60 10.13 8.19
C LYS A 224 -21.96 9.52 8.49
N MET A 225 -22.32 9.40 9.77
CA MET A 225 -23.62 8.88 10.16
C MET A 225 -24.76 9.74 9.60
N LYS A 226 -24.61 11.06 9.55
CA LYS A 226 -25.60 11.95 8.91
C LYS A 226 -25.71 11.75 7.40
N VAL A 227 -24.59 11.59 6.70
CA VAL A 227 -24.57 11.49 5.23
C VAL A 227 -25.00 10.11 4.74
N GLU A 228 -24.61 9.05 5.46
CA GLU A 228 -24.78 7.67 5.02
C GLU A 228 -26.03 6.98 5.59
N THR A 229 -26.67 7.55 6.62
CA THR A 229 -27.87 6.96 7.24
C THR A 229 -29.08 7.87 7.09
N SER A 230 -30.28 7.30 7.24
CA SER A 230 -31.55 8.04 7.22
C SER A 230 -31.98 8.52 8.62
N CYS A 231 -31.07 8.53 9.60
CA CYS A 231 -31.37 8.98 10.95
C CYS A 231 -31.64 10.49 10.97
N SER A 232 -32.61 10.90 11.77
CA SER A 232 -32.88 12.30 12.04
C SER A 232 -31.75 12.91 12.87
N ASP A 233 -31.58 14.23 12.77
CA ASP A 233 -30.59 14.97 13.56
C ASP A 233 -30.79 14.76 15.07
N GLU A 234 -32.04 14.63 15.53
CA GLU A 234 -32.35 14.35 16.95
C GLU A 234 -31.88 12.96 17.40
N GLU A 235 -32.12 11.92 16.59
CA GLU A 235 -31.64 10.57 16.86
C GLU A 235 -30.11 10.50 16.88
N ILE A 236 -29.46 11.18 15.93
CA ILE A 236 -27.99 11.27 15.86
C ILE A 236 -27.44 11.90 17.14
N LEU A 237 -28.02 13.02 17.59
CA LEU A 237 -27.60 13.68 18.83
C LEU A 237 -27.89 12.82 20.06
N GLN A 238 -29.00 12.08 20.08
CA GLN A 238 -29.30 11.15 21.17
C GLN A 238 -28.27 10.02 21.26
N ILE A 239 -27.81 9.50 20.13
CA ILE A 239 -26.72 8.51 20.07
C ILE A 239 -25.43 9.14 20.58
N CYS A 240 -25.10 10.35 20.13
CA CYS A 240 -23.88 11.06 20.53
C CYS A 240 -23.74 11.19 22.05
N VAL A 241 -24.84 11.44 22.76
CA VAL A 241 -24.87 11.57 24.24
C VAL A 241 -24.26 10.35 24.93
N SER A 242 -24.46 9.14 24.41
CA SER A 242 -23.92 7.90 25.00
C SER A 242 -22.39 7.76 24.85
N PHE A 243 -21.77 8.51 23.93
CA PHE A 243 -20.33 8.46 23.65
C PHE A 243 -19.58 9.72 24.10
N CYS A 244 -20.27 10.63 24.81
CA CYS A 244 -19.69 11.87 25.29
C CYS A 244 -19.57 11.86 26.81
N GLN A 245 -18.51 12.47 27.32
CA GLN A 245 -18.32 12.69 28.76
C GLN A 245 -17.86 14.13 29.04
N GLY A 246 -17.94 14.55 30.30
CA GLY A 246 -17.38 15.81 30.77
C GLY A 246 -17.91 17.06 30.02
N PRO A 247 -17.02 18.00 29.64
CA PRO A 247 -17.42 19.25 28.97
C PRO A 247 -18.15 19.04 27.64
N LEU A 248 -17.75 18.03 26.85
CA LEU A 248 -18.40 17.72 25.58
C LEU A 248 -19.85 17.27 25.77
N LEU A 249 -20.09 16.38 26.75
CA LEU A 249 -21.44 15.92 27.08
C LEU A 249 -22.36 17.08 27.47
N ALA A 250 -21.89 17.95 28.36
CA ALA A 250 -22.65 19.13 28.79
C ALA A 250 -23.06 20.00 27.59
N ARG A 251 -22.13 20.24 26.66
CA ARG A 251 -22.40 21.06 25.48
C ARG A 251 -23.33 20.38 24.49
N ILE A 252 -23.19 19.07 24.25
CA ILE A 252 -24.11 18.33 23.37
C ILE A 252 -25.53 18.32 23.93
N LEU A 253 -25.70 18.11 25.25
CA LEU A 253 -27.01 18.14 25.89
C LEU A 253 -27.68 19.52 25.76
N GLU A 254 -26.94 20.60 25.96
CA GLU A 254 -27.44 21.97 25.78
C GLU A 254 -27.92 22.21 24.34
N MET A 255 -27.13 21.81 23.35
CA MET A 255 -27.50 21.98 21.94
C MET A 255 -28.65 21.07 21.52
N LYS A 256 -28.72 19.86 22.05
CA LYS A 256 -29.85 18.95 21.84
C LYS A 256 -31.15 19.57 22.38
N ASN A 257 -31.12 20.10 23.60
CA ASN A 257 -32.28 20.76 24.22
C ASN A 257 -32.70 22.03 23.48
N SER A 258 -31.76 22.67 22.76
CA SER A 258 -32.01 23.84 21.92
C SER A 258 -32.57 23.49 20.53
N GLY A 259 -32.71 22.20 20.20
CA GLY A 259 -33.18 21.76 18.88
C GLY A 259 -32.21 22.07 17.74
N CYS A 260 -30.92 22.18 18.03
CA CYS A 260 -29.90 22.45 17.01
C CYS A 260 -29.77 21.29 16.03
N ASN A 261 -29.59 21.61 14.74
CA ASN A 261 -29.26 20.62 13.73
C ASN A 261 -27.81 20.14 13.87
N VAL A 262 -27.49 18.99 13.27
CA VAL A 262 -26.15 18.38 13.41
C VAL A 262 -25.04 19.26 12.82
N ASP A 263 -25.34 20.07 11.79
CA ASP A 263 -24.34 20.95 11.16
C ASP A 263 -23.98 22.14 12.06
N MET A 264 -24.97 22.69 12.77
CA MET A 264 -24.79 23.74 13.76
C MET A 264 -24.02 23.20 14.96
N VAL A 265 -24.40 22.00 15.44
CA VAL A 265 -23.66 21.31 16.50
C VAL A 265 -22.20 21.13 16.11
N HIS A 266 -21.95 20.61 14.91
CA HIS A 266 -20.59 20.39 14.40
C HIS A 266 -19.77 21.69 14.39
N LYS A 267 -20.28 22.77 13.79
CA LYS A 267 -19.60 24.08 13.77
C LYS A 267 -19.36 24.61 15.17
N HIS A 268 -20.37 24.50 16.04
CA HIS A 268 -20.30 25.01 17.41
C HIS A 268 -19.23 24.27 18.23
N LEU A 269 -19.18 22.94 18.13
CA LEU A 269 -18.16 22.12 18.79
C LEU A 269 -16.75 22.47 18.32
N LEU A 270 -16.52 22.62 17.02
CA LEU A 270 -15.23 23.05 16.50
C LEU A 270 -14.81 24.43 17.04
N THR A 271 -15.75 25.38 17.11
CA THR A 271 -15.45 26.72 17.64
C THR A 271 -15.21 26.75 19.14
N THR A 272 -15.84 25.83 19.88
CA THR A 272 -15.77 25.78 21.35
C THR A 272 -14.52 25.06 21.83
N PHE A 273 -14.21 23.90 21.23
CA PHE A 273 -13.19 22.98 21.73
C PHE A 273 -11.85 23.08 20.99
N VAL A 274 -11.82 23.58 19.75
CA VAL A 274 -10.59 23.66 18.97
C VAL A 274 -10.13 25.12 18.86
N PRO A 275 -8.99 25.49 19.50
CA PRO A 275 -8.45 26.84 19.42
C PRO A 275 -8.28 27.30 17.98
N PHE A 276 -8.53 28.58 17.71
CA PHE A 276 -8.43 29.15 16.36
C PHE A 276 -7.08 28.88 15.70
N SER A 277 -5.97 29.09 16.42
CA SER A 277 -4.61 28.82 15.92
C SER A 277 -4.41 27.37 15.51
N HIS A 278 -4.95 26.43 16.28
CA HIS A 278 -4.86 25.00 15.97
C HIS A 278 -5.74 24.63 14.77
N ARG A 279 -6.94 25.23 14.65
CA ARG A 279 -7.79 25.06 13.45
C ARG A 279 -7.08 25.54 12.19
N GLU A 280 -6.47 26.71 12.22
CA GLU A 280 -5.71 27.23 11.07
C GLU A 280 -4.54 26.31 10.72
N LYS A 281 -3.79 25.84 11.71
CA LYS A 281 -2.72 24.86 11.50
C LYS A 281 -3.24 23.58 10.81
N LEU A 282 -4.35 23.02 11.28
CA LEU A 282 -4.98 21.84 10.67
C LEU A 282 -5.43 22.10 9.24
N LYS A 283 -5.98 23.28 8.94
CA LYS A 283 -6.33 23.67 7.56
C LYS A 283 -5.11 23.64 6.66
N PHE A 284 -3.99 24.23 7.09
CA PHE A 284 -2.75 24.22 6.30
C PHE A 284 -2.18 22.82 6.11
N GLU A 285 -2.15 22.01 7.18
CA GLU A 285 -1.54 20.69 7.16
C GLU A 285 -2.36 19.63 6.41
N ARG A 286 -3.69 19.75 6.42
CA ARG A 286 -4.61 18.72 5.91
C ARG A 286 -5.32 19.12 4.62
N VAL A 287 -5.71 20.38 4.48
CA VAL A 287 -6.50 20.86 3.32
C VAL A 287 -5.62 21.53 2.28
N TYR A 288 -4.79 22.50 2.66
CA TYR A 288 -3.93 23.23 1.73
C TYR A 288 -2.62 22.50 1.38
N ARG A 289 -2.57 21.19 1.59
CA ARG A 289 -1.37 20.38 1.37
C ARG A 289 -1.24 19.91 -0.08
N PRO A 290 -0.01 19.79 -0.61
CA PRO A 290 0.22 19.10 -1.87
C PRO A 290 0.01 17.58 -1.71
N GLN A 291 -0.24 16.92 -2.85
CA GLN A 291 -0.27 15.46 -2.96
C GLN A 291 1.12 14.88 -2.72
N ARG A 292 1.22 13.84 -1.88
CA ARG A 292 2.50 13.17 -1.61
C ARG A 292 2.92 12.28 -2.79
N TYR A 293 4.22 11.99 -2.93
CA TYR A 293 4.75 11.23 -4.08
C TYR A 293 4.13 9.82 -4.21
N ASN A 294 3.88 9.12 -3.11
CA ASN A 294 3.32 7.76 -3.10
C ASN A 294 1.81 7.73 -2.79
N GLU A 295 1.15 8.89 -2.81
CA GLU A 295 -0.27 8.99 -2.50
C GLU A 295 -1.10 8.89 -3.77
N GLY A 296 -2.00 7.90 -3.82
CA GLY A 296 -2.92 7.72 -4.94
C GLY A 296 -3.84 8.93 -5.11
N PHE A 297 -4.12 9.30 -6.37
CA PHE A 297 -4.96 10.46 -6.70
C PHE A 297 -6.33 10.42 -6.02
N SER A 298 -7.03 9.27 -6.08
CA SER A 298 -8.33 9.13 -5.43
C SER A 298 -8.25 9.28 -3.91
N GLY A 299 -7.18 8.77 -3.29
CA GLY A 299 -6.96 8.90 -1.84
C GLY A 299 -6.74 10.36 -1.44
N TYR A 300 -5.94 11.09 -2.21
CA TYR A 300 -5.72 12.52 -2.02
C TYR A 300 -7.01 13.36 -2.12
N VAL A 301 -7.82 13.10 -3.16
CA VAL A 301 -9.10 13.79 -3.37
C VAL A 301 -10.07 13.51 -2.23
N LEU A 302 -10.20 12.24 -1.83
CA LEU A 302 -11.10 11.85 -0.73
C LEU A 302 -10.65 12.45 0.60
N ASP A 303 -9.35 12.45 0.90
CA ASP A 303 -8.81 13.03 2.13
C ASP A 303 -9.10 14.55 2.18
N ILE A 304 -8.84 15.30 1.11
CA ILE A 304 -9.15 16.73 1.08
C ILE A 304 -10.66 16.99 1.23
N LYS A 305 -11.53 16.27 0.50
CA LYS A 305 -12.99 16.42 0.63
C LYS A 305 -13.45 16.14 2.07
N GLU A 306 -12.90 15.09 2.69
CA GLU A 306 -13.20 14.73 4.08
C GLU A 306 -12.76 15.82 5.06
N TRP A 307 -11.53 16.34 4.95
CA TRP A 307 -11.02 17.38 5.83
C TRP A 307 -11.71 18.74 5.64
N VAL A 308 -12.10 19.10 4.42
CA VAL A 308 -12.89 20.31 4.16
C VAL A 308 -14.24 20.23 4.85
N SER A 309 -14.92 19.08 4.73
CA SER A 309 -16.19 18.83 5.41
C SER A 309 -16.01 18.82 6.93
N LEU A 310 -14.97 18.15 7.45
CA LEU A 310 -14.72 17.98 8.88
C LEU A 310 -14.26 19.27 9.57
N LEU A 311 -13.54 20.16 8.90
CA LEU A 311 -13.13 21.44 9.47
C LEU A 311 -14.15 22.56 9.21
N ALA A 312 -15.30 22.21 8.61
CA ALA A 312 -16.38 23.13 8.25
C ALA A 312 -15.88 24.39 7.53
N ILE A 313 -14.97 24.20 6.56
CA ILE A 313 -14.34 25.32 5.85
C ILE A 313 -15.34 25.92 4.86
N SER A 314 -15.41 27.25 4.84
CA SER A 314 -16.27 28.03 3.93
C SER A 314 -15.67 28.15 2.52
N LEU A 315 -15.27 27.03 1.90
CA LEU A 315 -14.86 26.99 0.49
C LEU A 315 -16.02 26.47 -0.36
N SER A 316 -16.21 27.08 -1.53
CA SER A 316 -17.09 26.54 -2.55
C SER A 316 -16.52 25.27 -3.17
N GLU A 317 -17.38 24.44 -3.74
CA GLU A 317 -16.98 23.22 -4.44
C GLU A 317 -15.92 23.49 -5.52
N GLN A 318 -16.09 24.57 -6.28
CA GLN A 318 -15.15 24.97 -7.32
C GLN A 318 -13.77 25.34 -6.75
N GLU A 319 -13.71 26.07 -5.63
CA GLU A 319 -12.45 26.42 -4.98
C GLU A 319 -11.72 25.18 -4.45
N VAL A 320 -12.45 24.20 -3.91
CA VAL A 320 -11.86 22.94 -3.45
C VAL A 320 -11.30 22.15 -4.63
N VAL A 321 -11.99 22.12 -5.77
CA VAL A 321 -11.49 21.46 -6.98
C VAL A 321 -10.23 22.14 -7.50
N GLU A 322 -10.19 23.48 -7.55
CA GLU A 322 -8.99 24.23 -7.95
C GLU A 322 -7.83 24.03 -6.98
N LEU A 323 -8.11 23.95 -5.67
CA LEU A 323 -7.12 23.64 -4.65
C LEU A 323 -6.47 22.27 -4.91
N ILE A 324 -7.29 21.24 -5.13
CA ILE A 324 -6.84 19.88 -5.43
C ILE A 324 -5.97 19.89 -6.68
N LYS A 325 -6.41 20.52 -7.78
CA LYS A 325 -5.65 20.60 -9.05
C LYS A 325 -4.28 21.23 -8.87
N THR A 326 -4.21 22.32 -8.10
CA THR A 326 -2.98 23.04 -7.80
C THR A 326 -2.02 22.18 -6.97
N GLY A 327 -2.56 21.41 -6.03
CA GLY A 327 -1.81 20.52 -5.14
C GLY A 327 -1.35 19.19 -5.77
N LEU A 328 -1.79 18.84 -6.99
CA LEU A 328 -1.39 17.58 -7.63
C LEU A 328 0.12 17.48 -7.87
N ASN A 329 0.65 16.27 -7.64
CA ASN A 329 2.03 15.98 -7.97
C ASN A 329 2.22 15.95 -9.51
N PRO A 330 3.45 16.20 -10.01
CA PRO A 330 3.69 16.26 -11.46
C PRO A 330 3.31 14.99 -12.23
N GLU A 331 3.48 13.81 -11.62
CA GLU A 331 3.14 12.53 -12.27
C GLU A 331 1.62 12.41 -12.51
N THR A 332 0.83 12.66 -11.46
CA THR A 332 -0.64 12.65 -11.52
C THR A 332 -1.13 13.70 -12.50
N ARG A 333 -0.57 14.91 -12.41
CA ARG A 333 -0.89 16.03 -13.31
C ARG A 333 -0.66 15.66 -14.78
N ASN A 334 0.48 15.02 -15.09
CA ASN A 334 0.80 14.60 -16.47
C ASN A 334 -0.20 13.59 -17.03
N LYS A 335 -0.65 12.64 -16.20
CA LYS A 335 -1.70 11.67 -16.59
C LYS A 335 -3.06 12.38 -16.80
N MET A 336 -3.32 13.45 -16.05
CA MET A 336 -4.57 14.23 -16.12
C MET A 336 -4.65 15.21 -17.28
N VAL A 337 -3.55 15.55 -17.97
CA VAL A 337 -3.54 16.53 -19.07
C VAL A 337 -4.59 16.21 -20.15
N PHE A 338 -4.94 14.94 -20.33
CA PHE A 338 -5.89 14.49 -21.35
C PHE A 338 -7.32 14.30 -20.83
N MET A 339 -7.62 14.62 -19.58
CA MET A 339 -8.84 14.16 -18.88
C MET A 339 -9.93 15.22 -18.71
N GLY A 340 -9.81 16.38 -19.36
CA GLY A 340 -10.72 17.51 -19.18
C GLY A 340 -10.41 18.32 -17.92
N ASN A 341 -10.99 19.51 -17.79
CA ASN A 341 -10.76 20.41 -16.66
C ASN A 341 -11.96 20.35 -15.70
N PRO A 342 -11.92 19.56 -14.61
CA PRO A 342 -13.05 19.43 -13.71
C PRO A 342 -13.30 20.74 -12.96
N SER A 343 -14.58 21.06 -12.78
CA SER A 343 -15.07 22.22 -12.03
C SER A 343 -15.97 21.81 -10.86
N THR A 344 -16.44 20.57 -10.84
CA THR A 344 -17.32 19.99 -9.82
C THR A 344 -16.71 18.71 -9.23
N PHE A 345 -17.15 18.31 -8.04
CA PHE A 345 -16.81 17.05 -7.39
C PHE A 345 -17.24 15.85 -8.21
N LYS A 346 -18.38 15.93 -8.89
CA LYS A 346 -18.84 14.86 -9.77
C LYS A 346 -17.87 14.61 -10.92
N GLU A 347 -17.47 15.68 -11.62
CA GLU A 347 -16.47 15.59 -12.70
C GLU A 347 -15.11 15.11 -12.17
N LEU A 348 -14.71 15.58 -10.98
CA LEU A 348 -13.49 15.13 -10.33
C LEU A 348 -13.52 13.64 -10.00
N ASP A 349 -14.63 13.13 -9.46
CA ASP A 349 -14.82 11.72 -9.15
C ASP A 349 -14.82 10.86 -10.43
N GLU A 350 -15.40 11.33 -11.53
CA GLU A 350 -15.31 10.68 -12.85
C GLU A 350 -13.85 10.61 -13.36
N ILE A 351 -13.08 11.68 -13.15
CA ILE A 351 -11.66 11.71 -13.51
C ILE A 351 -10.86 10.76 -12.62
N CYS A 352 -11.16 10.65 -11.32
CA CYS A 352 -10.54 9.67 -10.43
C CYS A 352 -10.70 8.24 -10.97
N ILE A 353 -11.90 7.87 -11.44
CA ILE A 353 -12.17 6.55 -12.04
C ILE A 353 -11.35 6.35 -13.32
N LYS A 354 -11.37 7.35 -14.22
CA LYS A 354 -10.59 7.27 -15.46
C LYS A 354 -9.07 7.20 -15.18
N TYR A 355 -8.59 7.88 -14.13
CA TYR A 355 -7.19 7.87 -13.73
C TYR A 355 -6.77 6.47 -13.27
N GLN A 356 -7.59 5.81 -12.45
CA GLN A 356 -7.34 4.42 -12.03
C GLN A 356 -7.26 3.47 -13.23
N ASN A 357 -8.10 3.66 -14.25
CA ASN A 357 -8.03 2.85 -15.48
C ASN A 357 -6.73 3.09 -16.26
N VAL A 358 -6.26 4.34 -16.34
CA VAL A 358 -4.96 4.67 -16.97
C VAL A 358 -3.81 4.04 -16.20
N ASP A 359 -3.82 4.17 -14.88
CA ASP A 359 -2.77 3.63 -14.01
C ASP A 359 -2.72 2.09 -14.08
N TYR A 360 -3.89 1.44 -14.10
CA TYR A 360 -4.00 0.00 -14.33
C TYR A 360 -3.50 -0.42 -15.72
N ALA A 361 -3.83 0.34 -16.77
CA ALA A 361 -3.33 0.08 -18.12
C ALA A 361 -1.80 0.30 -18.24
N ASP A 362 -1.24 1.27 -17.53
CA ASP A 362 0.21 1.45 -17.40
C ASP A 362 0.86 0.28 -16.65
N TYR A 363 0.25 -0.17 -15.56
CA TYR A 363 0.70 -1.34 -14.80
C TYR A 363 0.74 -2.60 -15.66
N LEU A 364 -0.33 -2.90 -16.40
CA LEU A 364 -0.38 -4.03 -17.33
C LEU A 364 0.68 -3.92 -18.43
N ARG A 365 0.88 -2.71 -18.99
CA ARG A 365 1.92 -2.46 -19.99
C ARG A 365 3.33 -2.69 -19.44
N LYS A 366 3.60 -2.30 -18.19
CA LYS A 366 4.88 -2.55 -17.51
C LYS A 366 5.08 -4.04 -17.21
N GLY A 367 4.04 -4.74 -16.74
CA GLY A 367 4.09 -6.18 -16.47
C GLY A 367 4.30 -7.03 -17.73
N GLN A 368 3.75 -6.61 -18.87
CA GLN A 368 3.96 -7.30 -20.15
C GLN A 368 5.33 -7.06 -20.79
N GLN A 369 6.12 -6.09 -20.32
CA GLN A 369 7.48 -5.85 -20.86
C GLN A 369 8.47 -7.00 -20.57
N GLY A 370 8.10 -7.99 -19.74
CA GLY A 370 8.87 -9.22 -19.56
C GLY A 370 8.77 -10.24 -20.70
N VAL A 371 7.71 -10.22 -21.54
CA VAL A 371 7.50 -11.23 -22.59
C VAL A 371 6.77 -10.66 -23.82
N VAL A 372 7.03 -9.40 -24.20
CA VAL A 372 6.72 -9.02 -25.58
C VAL A 372 7.91 -9.48 -26.41
N ASN A 373 7.78 -10.64 -27.07
CA ASN A 373 8.45 -10.93 -28.33
C ASN A 373 8.01 -9.85 -29.34
N ARG A 374 8.44 -8.60 -29.13
CA ARG A 374 8.50 -7.64 -30.22
C ARG A 374 9.55 -8.23 -31.11
N ALA A 375 9.12 -8.85 -32.22
CA ALA A 375 9.98 -8.98 -33.38
C ALA A 375 10.74 -7.66 -33.47
N PRO A 376 12.09 -7.70 -33.47
CA PRO A 376 12.90 -6.48 -33.40
C PRO A 376 12.29 -5.51 -34.39
N ARG A 377 11.92 -4.31 -33.92
CA ARG A 377 11.47 -3.26 -34.82
C ARG A 377 12.63 -3.08 -35.79
N LEU A 378 12.54 -3.72 -36.95
CA LEU A 378 13.39 -3.47 -38.09
C LEU A 378 13.23 -1.98 -38.28
N ASN A 379 14.32 -1.28 -37.99
CA ASN A 379 14.45 0.13 -38.23
C ASN A 379 13.94 0.34 -39.65
N VAL A 380 12.91 1.16 -39.85
CA VAL A 380 12.22 1.34 -41.16
C VAL A 380 13.18 1.88 -42.23
N ASN A 381 14.44 2.16 -41.87
CA ASN A 381 15.54 2.45 -42.76
C ASN A 381 16.31 1.22 -43.30
N TYR A 382 15.94 -0.01 -42.96
CA TYR A 382 16.44 -1.22 -43.63
C TYR A 382 15.43 -1.70 -44.69
N VAL A 383 15.24 -0.86 -45.70
CA VAL A 383 14.75 -1.34 -46.99
C VAL A 383 15.85 -2.21 -47.58
N ASN A 384 15.57 -3.51 -47.69
CA ASN A 384 16.23 -4.52 -48.52
C ASN A 384 17.48 -4.03 -49.31
N LEU A 385 18.66 -4.23 -48.72
CA LEU A 385 19.97 -3.95 -49.31
C LEU A 385 20.49 -5.12 -50.17
N GLU A 386 19.60 -5.91 -50.76
CA GLU A 386 19.98 -6.94 -51.74
C GLU A 386 20.11 -6.39 -53.17
N ASN A 387 19.72 -5.14 -53.41
CA ASN A 387 20.16 -4.39 -54.59
C ASN A 387 21.41 -3.57 -54.23
N LYS A 388 22.59 -4.21 -54.25
CA LYS A 388 23.89 -3.53 -54.29
C LYS A 388 23.96 -2.70 -55.58
N ARG A 389 23.35 -1.51 -55.58
CA ARG A 389 23.69 -0.45 -56.53
C ARG A 389 25.17 -0.13 -56.30
N THR A 390 25.99 -0.38 -57.30
CA THR A 390 27.39 0.04 -57.30
C THR A 390 27.44 1.54 -57.11
N VAL A 391 27.82 1.99 -55.90
CA VAL A 391 27.98 3.41 -55.60
C VAL A 391 29.09 3.96 -56.49
N ILE A 392 28.78 4.93 -57.35
CA ILE A 392 29.74 5.60 -58.24
C ILE A 392 30.22 6.86 -57.53
N CYS A 393 31.54 6.98 -57.32
CA CYS A 393 32.14 8.13 -56.68
C CYS A 393 31.96 9.40 -57.53
N PHE A 394 31.40 10.47 -56.95
CA PHE A 394 31.16 11.71 -57.69
C PHE A 394 32.44 12.44 -58.12
N LYS A 395 33.56 12.25 -57.40
CA LYS A 395 34.85 12.89 -57.72
C LYS A 395 35.58 12.23 -58.89
N CYS A 396 35.63 10.90 -58.94
CA CYS A 396 36.42 10.17 -59.95
C CYS A 396 35.59 9.30 -60.91
N ARG A 397 34.27 9.22 -60.71
CA ARG A 397 33.31 8.40 -61.46
C ARG A 397 33.61 6.90 -61.48
N LYS A 398 34.45 6.39 -60.56
CA LYS A 398 34.68 4.94 -60.40
C LYS A 398 33.70 4.34 -59.39
N PRO A 399 33.16 3.13 -59.62
CA PRO A 399 32.29 2.45 -58.67
C PRO A 399 33.08 1.96 -57.44
N GLY A 400 32.38 1.74 -56.32
CA GLY A 400 32.88 1.01 -55.15
C GLY A 400 33.34 1.85 -53.95
N HIS A 401 33.25 3.18 -53.99
CA HIS A 401 33.57 4.06 -52.85
C HIS A 401 32.80 5.38 -52.92
N TYR A 402 32.67 6.06 -51.79
CA TYR A 402 32.05 7.39 -51.71
C TYR A 402 33.08 8.52 -51.93
N ALA A 403 32.62 9.74 -52.24
CA ALA A 403 33.50 10.88 -52.58
C ALA A 403 34.45 11.33 -51.44
N ASN A 404 34.12 11.01 -50.20
CA ASN A 404 34.95 11.22 -49.01
C ASN A 404 36.08 10.19 -48.88
N GLU A 405 35.93 9.00 -49.47
CA GLU A 405 36.91 7.91 -49.48
C GLU A 405 37.75 7.90 -50.78
N CYS A 406 37.61 8.93 -51.60
CA CYS A 406 38.27 9.01 -52.90
C CYS A 406 39.71 9.53 -52.76
N ASN A 407 40.70 8.66 -53.00
CA ASN A 407 42.13 8.99 -53.02
C ASN A 407 42.61 9.61 -54.35
N ALA A 408 41.71 9.94 -55.28
CA ALA A 408 42.10 10.65 -56.49
C ALA A 408 42.46 12.10 -56.13
N GLN A 409 43.74 12.44 -56.21
CA GLN A 409 44.18 13.83 -56.21
C GLN A 409 43.51 14.53 -57.39
N LEU A 410 42.75 15.58 -57.11
CA LEU A 410 42.14 16.41 -58.16
C LEU A 410 43.26 16.89 -59.11
N PRO A 411 43.08 16.82 -60.44
CA PRO A 411 44.01 17.46 -61.34
C PRO A 411 44.05 18.96 -60.99
N SER A 412 45.25 19.44 -60.63
CA SER A 412 45.53 20.83 -60.34
C SER A 412 45.12 21.68 -61.54
N GLY A 413 43.96 22.32 -61.48
CA GLY A 413 43.43 23.09 -62.61
C GLY A 413 41.98 23.56 -62.54
N TYR A 414 41.16 23.11 -61.59
CA TYR A 414 39.78 23.59 -61.48
C TYR A 414 39.68 24.78 -60.52
N LYS A 415 39.67 25.99 -61.09
CA LYS A 415 39.40 27.23 -60.35
C LYS A 415 37.92 27.27 -59.94
N ASP A 416 37.74 27.46 -58.65
CA ASP A 416 36.48 27.69 -57.96
C ASP A 416 35.73 28.90 -58.57
N SER A 417 34.60 28.64 -59.21
CA SER A 417 33.65 29.68 -59.60
C SER A 417 32.24 29.11 -59.64
N GLY A 418 31.42 29.52 -58.69
CA GLY A 418 29.97 29.30 -58.76
C GLY A 418 29.32 29.04 -57.41
N LYS A 419 28.92 30.12 -56.73
CA LYS A 419 27.85 30.08 -55.73
C LYS A 419 26.63 29.37 -56.33
N VAL A 420 26.33 28.17 -55.84
CA VAL A 420 25.04 27.52 -56.06
C VAL A 420 24.33 27.46 -54.71
N LYS A 421 23.27 28.27 -54.59
CA LYS A 421 22.27 28.18 -53.52
C LYS A 421 21.71 26.75 -53.52
N GLN A 422 21.71 26.09 -52.36
CA GLN A 422 20.87 24.92 -52.15
C GLN A 422 19.76 25.27 -51.18
N ASP A 423 18.55 25.16 -51.69
CA ASP A 423 17.28 25.25 -50.98
C ASP A 423 17.23 24.21 -49.86
N LEU A 424 17.24 24.69 -48.61
CA LEU A 424 16.92 23.89 -47.44
C LEU A 424 15.45 24.12 -47.07
N PRO A 425 14.65 23.07 -46.80
CA PRO A 425 13.25 23.21 -46.42
C PRO A 425 13.11 23.80 -45.00
N PRO A 426 12.07 24.62 -44.74
CA PRO A 426 11.93 25.37 -43.50
C PRO A 426 11.26 24.50 -42.42
N ARG A 427 11.88 24.35 -41.23
CA ARG A 427 11.17 23.90 -40.03
C ARG A 427 11.57 24.70 -38.80
N PHE A 428 10.68 25.65 -38.49
CA PHE A 428 10.30 26.18 -37.18
C PHE A 428 11.36 26.90 -36.35
N ALA A 429 11.63 28.14 -36.76
CA ALA A 429 11.93 29.22 -35.84
C ALA A 429 10.64 29.73 -35.18
N ASN A 430 10.71 29.93 -33.85
CA ASN A 430 10.11 31.00 -33.05
C ASN A 430 8.61 31.35 -33.24
N THR A 431 7.82 31.12 -32.20
CA THR A 431 6.67 31.97 -31.84
C THR A 431 7.03 32.93 -30.70
N PRO A 432 6.44 34.14 -30.65
CA PRO A 432 6.95 35.28 -29.89
C PRO A 432 6.33 35.38 -28.49
N LYS A 433 7.09 36.01 -27.58
CA LYS A 433 6.57 36.65 -26.37
C LYS A 433 5.85 37.94 -26.74
N ASN A 434 4.69 38.17 -26.11
CA ASN A 434 4.01 39.42 -25.76
C ASN A 434 2.61 38.98 -25.28
N LEU A 435 1.94 39.53 -24.28
CA LEU A 435 2.09 40.74 -23.46
C LEU A 435 1.29 40.48 -22.17
#